data_AF-A0A524CWB0-F1
#
_entry.id   AF-A0A524CWB0-F1
#
_cell.length_a   1.000
_cell.length_b   1.000
_cell.length_c   1.000
_cell.angle_alpha   90.00
_cell.angle_beta   90.00
_cell.angle_gamma   90.00
#
_symmetry.space_group_name_H-M   'P 1'
#
loop_
_entity.id
_entity.type
_entity.pdbx_description
1 polymer ?
#
loop_
_entity_poly.entity_id
_entity_poly.type
_entity_poly.pdbx_seq_one_letter_code
_entity_poly.pdbx_strand_id
1 'polypeptide(L)'
;MGVFPESPAEFAVEFVRRMRNHPDIIQIPSPRQVLSIPRLILSRFYRSGAVTPNDFIDIATVTSFPDNQSLAKQIAFEVLFPNYKRNLMSEFFEGEEGAEDLEEENFLEEEMKSELDQIQDLVDEIEMSNALDTDLIQQLENFMNELNQKREQEPYNSAMNFFEDDTELYKEEITSLENLLEEAKKRLEQKINSLDPEDLKAANELGLNDLIQQNSIRPWEQMTSKAMNNQDVTQDLNDLLKSGNLEDLIQSMKYLNETGALSKDKLQDMKNQLKDQIKNLDQLFNTAKNLGETPSFDSNSVLQNSMKKNSFDHNFNMANSLDQYYGTNLRGPLM
;
A
#
# COMPACT_ATOMS: atom_id res chain seq x y z
N MET A 1 -10.72 -13.68 -1.13
CA MET A 1 -12.10 -13.38 -1.61
C MET A 1 -11.93 -12.34 -2.71
N GLY A 2 -12.17 -12.71 -3.97
CA GLY A 2 -11.88 -11.83 -5.11
C GLY A 2 -12.88 -10.70 -5.24
N VAL A 3 -12.41 -9.46 -5.31
CA VAL A 3 -13.23 -8.28 -5.56
C VAL A 3 -12.67 -7.58 -6.80
N PHE A 4 -13.39 -7.75 -7.92
CA PHE A 4 -13.21 -7.04 -9.19
C PHE A 4 -14.49 -7.24 -10.01
N PRO A 5 -14.96 -6.26 -10.81
CA PRO A 5 -15.63 -5.04 -10.33
C PRO A 5 -16.90 -5.36 -9.51
N GLU A 6 -17.40 -4.38 -8.74
CA GLU A 6 -18.49 -4.53 -7.76
C GLU A 6 -19.82 -5.10 -8.32
N SER A 7 -20.04 -5.14 -9.65
CA SER A 7 -21.16 -5.86 -10.26
C SER A 7 -21.02 -6.00 -11.79
N PRO A 8 -21.13 -7.21 -12.38
CA PRO A 8 -21.23 -7.41 -13.84
C PRO A 8 -22.36 -6.62 -14.52
N ALA A 9 -23.41 -6.29 -13.77
CA ALA A 9 -24.51 -5.48 -14.27
C ALA A 9 -24.11 -4.00 -14.42
N GLU A 10 -23.32 -3.46 -13.48
CA GLU A 10 -22.86 -2.08 -13.53
C GLU A 10 -21.90 -1.85 -14.70
N PHE A 11 -20.95 -2.77 -14.89
CA PHE A 11 -20.08 -2.77 -16.06
C PHE A 11 -20.90 -2.75 -17.36
N ALA A 12 -21.88 -3.65 -17.50
CA ALA A 12 -22.67 -3.76 -18.72
C ALA A 12 -23.50 -2.50 -19.01
N VAL A 13 -24.03 -1.86 -17.97
CA VAL A 13 -24.77 -0.59 -18.10
C VAL A 13 -23.84 0.53 -18.53
N GLU A 14 -22.69 0.68 -17.87
CA GLU A 14 -21.73 1.75 -18.17
C GLU A 14 -21.12 1.59 -19.56
N PHE A 15 -20.71 0.37 -19.91
CA PHE A 15 -20.19 0.03 -21.23
C PHE A 15 -21.18 0.38 -22.35
N VAL A 16 -22.44 -0.07 -22.25
CA VAL A 16 -23.44 0.22 -23.28
C VAL A 16 -23.80 1.71 -23.31
N ARG A 17 -23.79 2.40 -22.16
CA ARG A 17 -24.01 3.84 -22.10
C ARG A 17 -22.92 4.60 -22.86
N ARG A 18 -21.64 4.28 -22.62
CA ARG A 18 -20.50 4.91 -23.31
C ARG A 18 -20.50 4.60 -24.80
N MET A 19 -20.70 3.34 -25.19
CA MET A 19 -20.81 2.95 -26.61
C MET A 19 -21.90 3.75 -27.33
N ARG A 20 -23.12 3.83 -26.76
CA ARG A 20 -24.25 4.53 -27.40
C ARG A 20 -24.05 6.04 -27.55
N ASN A 21 -23.17 6.63 -26.76
CA ASN A 21 -22.89 8.06 -26.76
C ASN A 21 -21.56 8.41 -27.48
N HIS A 22 -20.83 7.41 -27.98
CA HIS A 22 -19.55 7.64 -28.64
C HIS A 22 -19.76 8.21 -30.05
N PRO A 23 -19.03 9.27 -30.45
CA PRO A 23 -19.19 9.90 -31.77
C PRO A 23 -18.91 8.93 -32.93
N ASP A 24 -17.93 8.05 -32.77
CA ASP A 24 -17.49 7.13 -33.82
C ASP A 24 -18.26 5.81 -33.88
N ILE A 25 -19.43 5.73 -33.23
CA ILE A 25 -20.20 4.50 -33.25
C ILE A 25 -20.90 4.28 -34.60
N ILE A 26 -20.50 3.22 -35.30
CA ILE A 26 -21.06 2.87 -36.61
C ILE A 26 -22.47 2.30 -36.43
N GLN A 27 -22.65 1.42 -35.44
CA GLN A 27 -23.94 0.78 -35.16
C GLN A 27 -24.33 0.83 -33.69
N ILE A 28 -25.47 1.44 -33.39
CA ILE A 28 -25.94 1.62 -32.01
C ILE A 28 -26.23 0.26 -31.34
N PRO A 29 -25.60 -0.03 -30.18
CA PRO A 29 -25.82 -1.23 -29.38
C PRO A 29 -27.29 -1.45 -29.02
N SER A 30 -27.75 -2.69 -29.09
CA SER A 30 -29.09 -3.06 -28.64
C SER A 30 -29.20 -2.99 -27.12
N PRO A 31 -30.33 -2.56 -26.54
CA PRO A 31 -30.59 -2.69 -25.11
C PRO A 31 -30.48 -4.14 -24.58
N ARG A 32 -30.63 -5.14 -25.47
CA ARG A 32 -30.44 -6.56 -25.11
C ARG A 32 -28.99 -6.91 -24.79
N GLN A 33 -28.04 -6.12 -25.28
CA GLN A 33 -26.62 -6.32 -25.02
C GLN A 33 -26.29 -6.17 -23.52
N VAL A 34 -26.95 -5.21 -22.85
CA VAL A 34 -26.87 -4.98 -21.40
C VAL A 34 -27.23 -6.23 -20.58
N LEU A 35 -28.12 -7.09 -21.09
CA LEU A 35 -28.51 -8.34 -20.43
C LEU A 35 -27.61 -9.52 -20.83
N SER A 36 -27.04 -9.49 -22.03
CA SER A 36 -26.18 -10.57 -22.53
C SER A 36 -24.81 -10.59 -21.85
N ILE A 37 -24.22 -9.42 -21.63
CA ILE A 37 -22.87 -9.28 -21.05
C ILE A 37 -22.81 -9.90 -19.64
N PRO A 38 -23.68 -9.55 -18.67
CA PRO A 38 -23.64 -10.15 -17.32
C PRO A 38 -23.89 -11.66 -17.34
N ARG A 39 -24.75 -12.12 -18.26
CA ARG A 39 -25.10 -13.54 -18.37
C ARG A 39 -23.93 -14.39 -18.87
N LEU A 40 -23.16 -13.85 -19.81
CA LEU A 40 -21.95 -14.50 -20.31
C LEU A 40 -20.83 -14.45 -19.26
N ILE A 41 -20.67 -13.33 -18.55
CA ILE A 41 -19.70 -13.22 -17.45
C ILE A 41 -20.00 -14.23 -16.35
N LEU A 42 -21.26 -14.35 -15.94
CA LEU A 42 -21.70 -15.33 -14.96
C LEU A 42 -21.47 -16.78 -15.46
N SER A 43 -21.65 -17.03 -16.76
CA SER A 43 -21.37 -18.34 -17.34
C SER A 43 -19.89 -18.71 -17.30
N ARG A 44 -18.97 -17.74 -17.51
CA ARG A 44 -17.54 -17.95 -17.31
C ARG A 44 -17.24 -18.22 -15.84
N PHE A 45 -17.76 -17.41 -14.92
CA PHE A 45 -17.60 -17.64 -13.47
C PHE A 45 -17.99 -19.06 -13.04
N TYR A 46 -19.14 -19.58 -13.50
CA TYR A 46 -19.56 -20.95 -13.18
C TYR A 46 -18.65 -22.04 -13.77
N ARG A 47 -17.89 -21.73 -14.82
CA ARG A 47 -17.00 -22.68 -15.49
C ARG A 47 -15.58 -22.67 -14.92
N SER A 48 -15.02 -21.50 -14.65
CA SER A 48 -13.64 -21.31 -14.19
C SER A 48 -13.51 -21.05 -12.69
N GLY A 49 -14.60 -20.71 -11.99
CA GLY A 49 -14.58 -20.32 -10.57
C GLY A 49 -14.06 -18.90 -10.31
N ALA A 50 -13.60 -18.19 -11.35
CA ALA A 50 -13.09 -16.82 -11.30
C ALA A 50 -13.41 -16.10 -12.63
N VAL A 51 -13.47 -14.77 -12.59
CA VAL A 51 -13.63 -13.90 -13.78
C VAL A 51 -12.50 -12.88 -13.78
N THR A 52 -11.84 -12.70 -14.92
CA THR A 52 -10.77 -11.72 -15.09
C THR A 52 -11.27 -10.47 -15.84
N PRO A 53 -10.56 -9.33 -15.78
CA PRO A 53 -10.90 -8.15 -16.60
C PRO A 53 -10.96 -8.46 -18.10
N ASN A 54 -10.11 -9.37 -18.60
CA ASN A 54 -10.18 -9.82 -19.99
C ASN A 54 -11.48 -10.55 -20.32
N ASP A 55 -12.07 -11.30 -19.38
CA ASP A 55 -13.39 -11.89 -19.61
C ASP A 55 -14.46 -10.81 -19.84
N PHE A 56 -14.39 -9.68 -19.13
CA PHE A 56 -15.29 -8.54 -19.33
C PHE A 56 -15.08 -7.88 -20.69
N ILE A 57 -13.83 -7.64 -21.08
CA ILE A 57 -13.46 -7.03 -22.35
C ILE A 57 -13.86 -7.94 -23.51
N ASP A 58 -13.46 -9.21 -23.49
CA ASP A 58 -13.79 -10.22 -24.51
C ASP A 58 -15.29 -10.31 -24.73
N ILE A 59 -16.05 -10.42 -23.64
CA ILE A 59 -17.51 -10.57 -23.71
C ILE A 59 -18.15 -9.29 -24.24
N ALA A 60 -17.67 -8.11 -23.84
CA ALA A 60 -18.16 -6.84 -24.36
C ALA A 60 -17.85 -6.68 -25.87
N THR A 61 -16.67 -7.10 -26.30
CA THR A 61 -16.24 -7.07 -27.71
C THR A 61 -17.05 -8.05 -28.55
N VAL A 62 -17.14 -9.33 -28.15
CA VAL A 62 -17.84 -10.38 -28.91
C VAL A 62 -19.37 -10.14 -28.96
N THR A 63 -19.94 -9.47 -27.96
CA THR A 63 -21.37 -9.09 -27.96
C THR A 63 -21.66 -7.82 -28.76
N SER A 64 -20.63 -7.09 -29.18
CA SER A 64 -20.76 -5.89 -30.03
C SER A 64 -20.75 -6.24 -31.52
N PHE A 65 -21.34 -5.36 -32.33
CA PHE A 65 -21.34 -5.51 -33.79
C PHE A 65 -19.92 -5.58 -34.35
N PRO A 66 -19.65 -6.39 -35.39
CA PRO A 66 -18.30 -6.57 -35.96
C PRO A 66 -17.58 -5.24 -36.23
N ASP A 67 -18.29 -4.28 -36.81
CA ASP A 67 -17.75 -2.98 -37.18
C ASP A 67 -17.39 -2.10 -35.98
N ASN A 68 -17.94 -2.39 -34.79
CA ASN A 68 -17.65 -1.66 -33.55
C ASN A 68 -16.77 -2.46 -32.58
N GLN A 69 -16.18 -3.59 -32.98
CA GLN A 69 -15.45 -4.45 -32.03
C GLN A 69 -14.17 -3.79 -31.51
N SER A 70 -13.47 -3.01 -32.34
CA SER A 70 -12.31 -2.20 -31.93
C SER A 70 -12.70 -1.17 -30.87
N LEU A 71 -13.73 -0.37 -31.17
CA LEU A 71 -14.29 0.63 -30.27
C LEU A 71 -14.83 0.01 -28.97
N ALA A 72 -15.50 -1.15 -29.08
CA ALA A 72 -16.00 -1.89 -27.92
C ALA A 72 -14.88 -2.34 -26.99
N LYS A 73 -13.74 -2.78 -27.54
CA LYS A 73 -12.58 -3.18 -26.74
C LYS A 73 -12.03 -1.99 -25.95
N GLN A 74 -11.88 -0.84 -26.61
CA GLN A 74 -11.39 0.39 -25.99
C GLN A 74 -12.33 0.89 -24.89
N ILE A 75 -13.63 0.99 -25.18
CA ILE A 75 -14.62 1.46 -24.19
C ILE A 75 -14.73 0.47 -23.03
N ALA A 76 -14.70 -0.84 -23.27
CA ALA A 76 -14.70 -1.82 -22.19
C ALA A 76 -13.50 -1.66 -21.25
N PHE A 77 -12.32 -1.38 -21.81
CA PHE A 77 -11.11 -1.11 -21.04
C PHE A 77 -11.24 0.18 -20.21
N GLU A 78 -11.68 1.29 -20.80
CA GLU A 78 -11.88 2.56 -20.08
C GLU A 78 -12.94 2.49 -18.97
N VAL A 79 -13.91 1.59 -19.09
CA VAL A 79 -14.93 1.37 -18.04
C VAL A 79 -14.35 0.60 -16.87
N LEU A 80 -13.46 -0.37 -17.13
CA LEU A 80 -12.80 -1.15 -16.08
C LEU A 80 -11.67 -0.36 -15.40
N PHE A 81 -11.00 0.51 -16.14
CA PHE A 81 -9.83 1.26 -15.67
C PHE A 81 -9.99 2.77 -15.90
N PRO A 82 -10.92 3.45 -15.21
CA PRO A 82 -11.22 4.86 -15.43
C PRO A 82 -10.04 5.81 -15.13
N ASN A 83 -9.04 5.36 -14.37
CA ASN A 83 -7.85 6.14 -13.98
C ASN A 83 -6.56 5.71 -14.69
N TYR A 84 -6.64 4.82 -15.70
CA TYR A 84 -5.47 4.44 -16.51
C TYR A 84 -4.99 5.66 -17.31
N LYS A 85 -3.70 6.00 -17.21
CA LYS A 85 -3.14 7.32 -17.54
C LYS A 85 -3.37 7.73 -19.01
N ARG A 86 -4.38 8.56 -19.25
CA ARG A 86 -4.49 9.44 -20.44
C ARG A 86 -3.63 10.72 -20.33
N ASN A 87 -2.98 10.97 -19.19
CA ASN A 87 -2.41 12.27 -18.82
C ASN A 87 -0.87 12.43 -18.93
N LEU A 88 -0.14 11.52 -19.58
CA LEU A 88 1.32 11.71 -19.79
C LEU A 88 1.70 12.33 -21.14
N MET A 89 0.74 12.47 -22.07
CA MET A 89 0.99 13.12 -23.37
C MET A 89 0.84 14.64 -23.31
N SER A 90 0.00 15.20 -22.43
CA SER A 90 -0.15 16.66 -22.31
C SER A 90 1.08 17.34 -21.68
N GLU A 91 1.78 16.68 -20.77
CA GLU A 91 3.02 17.21 -20.18
C GLU A 91 4.24 17.09 -21.11
N PHE A 92 4.17 16.26 -22.15
CA PHE A 92 5.27 16.09 -23.12
C PHE A 92 5.23 17.12 -24.26
N PHE A 93 4.06 17.72 -24.53
CA PHE A 93 3.88 18.73 -25.59
C PHE A 93 3.73 20.18 -25.07
N GLU A 94 3.67 20.41 -23.75
CA GLU A 94 3.73 21.77 -23.16
C GLU A 94 5.17 22.23 -22.82
N GLY A 95 6.17 21.62 -23.46
CA GLY A 95 7.59 21.72 -23.10
C GLY A 95 8.51 22.46 -24.08
N GLU A 96 8.01 23.13 -25.12
CA GLU A 96 8.84 24.03 -25.96
C GLU A 96 8.03 25.20 -26.52
N GLU A 97 7.83 26.25 -25.71
CA GLU A 97 7.67 27.60 -26.26
C GLU A 97 8.47 28.62 -25.44
N GLY A 98 9.67 28.91 -25.93
CA GLY A 98 10.35 30.18 -25.70
C GLY A 98 10.11 31.09 -26.91
N ALA A 99 9.16 32.02 -26.74
CA ALA A 99 8.98 33.31 -27.42
C ALA A 99 9.52 33.51 -28.85
N GLU A 100 8.64 33.87 -29.79
CA GLU A 100 8.63 35.20 -30.41
C GLU A 100 7.39 35.40 -31.31
N ASP A 101 6.80 36.58 -31.22
CA ASP A 101 5.76 37.11 -32.10
C ASP A 101 6.19 37.07 -33.57
N LEU A 102 5.40 36.41 -34.43
CA LEU A 102 5.21 36.83 -35.82
C LEU A 102 3.76 36.52 -36.25
N GLU A 103 2.97 37.59 -36.35
CA GLU A 103 1.76 37.61 -37.17
C GLU A 103 2.12 37.46 -38.66
N GLU A 104 1.14 36.93 -39.43
CA GLU A 104 1.00 36.91 -40.90
C GLU A 104 1.77 35.82 -41.68
N GLU A 105 1.09 34.72 -42.04
CA GLU A 105 0.37 34.58 -43.31
C GLU A 105 -0.19 33.15 -43.48
N ASN A 106 -1.52 33.06 -43.62
CA ASN A 106 -2.23 31.88 -44.12
C ASN A 106 -1.75 31.53 -45.52
N PHE A 107 -1.13 30.36 -45.74
CA PHE A 107 -1.06 29.75 -47.08
C PHE A 107 -0.71 28.25 -47.07
N LEU A 108 -1.42 27.43 -46.29
CA LEU A 108 -1.55 25.99 -46.58
C LEU A 108 -3.00 25.57 -46.38
N GLU A 109 -3.58 25.07 -47.47
CA GLU A 109 -4.99 24.75 -47.67
C GLU A 109 -5.57 23.84 -46.57
N GLU A 110 -6.70 24.26 -45.97
CA GLU A 110 -7.43 23.57 -44.90
C GLU A 110 -7.87 22.14 -45.27
N GLU A 111 -7.87 21.76 -46.54
CA GLU A 111 -8.18 20.38 -46.98
C GLU A 111 -7.03 19.38 -46.71
N MET A 112 -5.76 19.82 -46.69
CA MET A 112 -4.64 18.92 -46.38
C MET A 112 -4.41 18.71 -44.88
N LYS A 113 -4.91 19.61 -44.02
CA LYS A 113 -4.91 19.40 -42.56
C LYS A 113 -5.82 18.25 -42.16
N SER A 114 -7.01 18.12 -42.76
CA SER A 114 -7.92 17.01 -42.46
C SER A 114 -7.33 15.63 -42.79
N GLU A 115 -6.58 15.49 -43.89
CA GLU A 115 -6.00 14.20 -44.26
C GLU A 115 -4.73 13.88 -43.45
N LEU A 116 -3.92 14.89 -43.12
CA LEU A 116 -2.77 14.72 -42.23
C LEU A 116 -3.20 14.47 -40.79
N ASP A 117 -4.25 15.13 -40.30
CA ASP A 117 -4.86 14.86 -38.99
C ASP A 117 -5.48 13.46 -38.97
N GLN A 118 -6.13 13.01 -40.04
CA GLN A 118 -6.61 11.62 -40.16
C GLN A 118 -5.48 10.59 -40.20
N ILE A 119 -4.35 10.92 -40.83
CA ILE A 119 -3.15 10.05 -40.84
C ILE A 119 -2.48 10.08 -39.46
N GLN A 120 -2.45 11.22 -38.79
CA GLN A 120 -1.95 11.37 -37.42
C GLN A 120 -2.84 10.60 -36.45
N ASP A 121 -4.16 10.69 -36.56
CA ASP A 121 -5.14 9.94 -35.80
C ASP A 121 -5.01 8.43 -36.07
N LEU A 122 -4.78 8.02 -37.33
CA LEU A 122 -4.51 6.62 -37.68
C LEU A 122 -3.15 6.14 -37.15
N VAL A 123 -2.12 6.99 -37.14
CA VAL A 123 -0.82 6.68 -36.55
C VAL A 123 -0.94 6.58 -35.04
N ASP A 124 -1.69 7.48 -34.39
CA ASP A 124 -1.99 7.47 -32.96
C ASP A 124 -2.90 6.28 -32.58
N GLU A 125 -3.81 5.84 -33.47
CA GLU A 125 -4.63 4.64 -33.32
C GLU A 125 -3.82 3.35 -33.52
N ILE A 126 -2.86 3.34 -34.46
CA ILE A 126 -1.88 2.26 -34.65
C ILE A 126 -0.90 2.20 -33.47
N GLU A 127 -0.45 3.35 -32.95
CA GLU A 127 0.40 3.42 -31.77
C GLU A 127 -0.37 3.06 -30.49
N MET A 128 -1.64 3.45 -30.32
CA MET A 128 -2.49 3.03 -29.20
C MET A 128 -2.85 1.54 -29.25
N SER A 129 -3.07 0.98 -30.44
CA SER A 129 -3.32 -0.46 -30.60
C SER A 129 -2.05 -1.30 -30.42
N ASN A 130 -0.87 -0.75 -30.70
CA ASN A 130 0.43 -1.32 -30.35
C ASN A 130 0.81 -1.07 -28.86
N ALA A 131 0.28 -0.03 -28.21
CA ALA A 131 0.52 0.31 -26.80
C ALA A 131 -0.37 -0.46 -25.82
N LEU A 132 -1.45 -1.10 -26.28
CA LEU A 132 -2.07 -2.22 -25.57
C LEU A 132 -1.21 -3.45 -25.79
N ASP A 133 -0.04 -3.43 -25.15
CA ASP A 133 0.99 -4.45 -25.25
C ASP A 133 0.41 -5.77 -24.75
N THR A 134 -0.17 -6.54 -25.68
CA THR A 134 -0.92 -7.76 -25.38
C THR A 134 0.01 -8.77 -24.69
N ASP A 135 1.30 -8.67 -24.98
CA ASP A 135 2.36 -9.43 -24.31
C ASP A 135 2.54 -9.00 -22.84
N LEU A 136 2.50 -7.70 -22.52
CA LEU A 136 2.53 -7.20 -21.15
C LEU A 136 1.32 -7.67 -20.34
N ILE A 137 0.12 -7.58 -20.93
CA ILE A 137 -1.11 -8.07 -20.30
C ILE A 137 -1.01 -9.58 -20.04
N GLN A 138 -0.51 -10.34 -21.01
CA GLN A 138 -0.33 -11.78 -20.86
C GLN A 138 0.71 -12.14 -19.79
N GLN A 139 1.79 -11.36 -19.68
CA GLN A 139 2.81 -11.51 -18.64
C GLN A 139 2.25 -11.19 -17.25
N LEU A 140 1.49 -10.10 -17.11
CA LEU A 140 0.79 -9.74 -15.87
C LEU A 140 -0.14 -10.86 -15.42
N GLU A 141 -0.96 -11.42 -16.32
CA GLU A 141 -1.84 -12.53 -15.97
C GLU A 141 -1.09 -13.79 -15.54
N ASN A 142 -0.01 -14.13 -16.25
CA ASN A 142 0.83 -15.27 -15.90
C ASN A 142 1.45 -15.08 -14.52
N PHE A 143 1.97 -13.90 -14.23
CA PHE A 143 2.53 -13.57 -12.93
C PHE A 143 1.46 -13.58 -11.84
N MET A 144 0.29 -13.00 -12.06
CA MET A 144 -0.81 -13.00 -11.08
C MET A 144 -1.31 -14.42 -10.78
N ASN A 145 -1.32 -15.31 -11.78
CA ASN A 145 -1.63 -16.72 -11.55
C ASN A 145 -0.57 -17.41 -10.70
N GLU A 146 0.72 -17.13 -10.92
CA GLU A 146 1.81 -17.63 -10.09
C GLU A 146 1.74 -17.07 -8.66
N LEU A 147 1.55 -15.76 -8.53
CA LEU A 147 1.42 -15.04 -7.27
C LEU A 147 0.26 -15.61 -6.44
N ASN A 148 -0.90 -15.86 -7.05
CA ASN A 148 -2.04 -16.46 -6.36
C ASN A 148 -1.77 -17.90 -5.87
N GLN A 149 -0.93 -18.67 -6.56
CA GLN A 149 -0.56 -20.02 -6.13
C GLN A 149 0.48 -20.01 -5.00
N LYS A 150 1.36 -19.02 -4.97
CA LYS A 150 2.48 -18.91 -4.05
C LYS A 150 2.35 -17.78 -3.04
N ARG A 151 1.16 -17.20 -2.89
CA ARG A 151 0.92 -15.97 -2.11
C ARG A 151 1.39 -16.08 -0.66
N GLU A 152 1.21 -17.24 -0.05
CA GLU A 152 1.61 -17.53 1.33
C GLU A 152 3.07 -18.01 1.46
N GLN A 153 3.80 -18.14 0.35
CA GLN A 153 5.19 -18.58 0.34
C GLN A 153 6.12 -17.37 0.32
N GLU A 154 7.23 -17.47 1.05
CA GLU A 154 8.30 -16.49 0.94
C GLU A 154 9.03 -16.64 -0.41
N PRO A 155 9.42 -15.54 -1.06
CA PRO A 155 9.38 -14.15 -0.58
C PRO A 155 8.10 -13.37 -0.95
N TYR A 156 7.11 -13.99 -1.60
CA TYR A 156 5.90 -13.30 -2.08
C TYR A 156 5.06 -12.72 -0.95
N ASN A 157 4.88 -13.49 0.12
CA ASN A 157 4.11 -13.07 1.29
C ASN A 157 4.68 -11.78 1.90
N SER A 158 5.98 -11.75 2.19
CA SER A 158 6.65 -10.56 2.73
C SER A 158 6.67 -9.38 1.77
N ALA A 159 6.83 -9.62 0.46
CA ALA A 159 6.78 -8.54 -0.52
C ALA A 159 5.38 -7.90 -0.60
N MET A 160 4.32 -8.70 -0.56
CA MET A 160 2.94 -8.22 -0.60
C MET A 160 2.53 -7.41 0.64
N ASN A 161 3.25 -7.51 1.76
CA ASN A 161 3.01 -6.70 2.96
C ASN A 161 3.17 -5.19 2.70
N PHE A 162 3.90 -4.80 1.65
CA PHE A 162 4.10 -3.40 1.27
C PHE A 162 3.06 -2.87 0.26
N PHE A 163 2.06 -3.69 -0.09
CA PHE A 163 0.99 -3.34 -1.02
C PHE A 163 -0.36 -3.36 -0.29
N GLU A 164 -1.22 -2.40 -0.59
CA GLU A 164 -2.56 -2.33 -0.01
C GLU A 164 -3.48 -3.38 -0.63
N ASP A 165 -3.39 -3.54 -1.96
CA ASP A 165 -4.19 -4.49 -2.71
C ASP A 165 -3.50 -4.94 -4.01
N ASP A 166 -4.09 -5.95 -4.64
CA ASP A 166 -3.60 -6.51 -5.89
C ASP A 166 -3.76 -5.53 -7.07
N THR A 167 -4.53 -4.44 -6.94
CA THR A 167 -4.70 -3.42 -8.00
C THR A 167 -3.42 -2.63 -8.23
N GLU A 168 -2.61 -2.47 -7.18
CA GLU A 168 -1.33 -1.76 -7.26
C GLU A 168 -0.31 -2.49 -8.14
N LEU A 169 -0.36 -3.82 -8.17
CA LEU A 169 0.51 -4.63 -9.04
C LEU A 169 0.28 -4.32 -10.52
N TYR A 170 -0.97 -4.05 -10.90
CA TYR A 170 -1.32 -3.65 -12.26
C TYR A 170 -0.93 -2.20 -12.55
N LYS A 171 -1.05 -1.29 -11.56
CA LYS A 171 -0.67 0.13 -11.71
C LYS A 171 0.83 0.30 -11.95
N GLU A 172 1.64 -0.51 -11.27
CA GLU A 172 3.10 -0.48 -11.35
C GLU A 172 3.67 -1.48 -12.38
N GLU A 173 2.80 -2.11 -13.19
CA GLU A 173 3.19 -3.05 -14.25
C GLU A 173 4.13 -4.19 -13.76
N ILE A 174 3.83 -4.73 -12.58
CA ILE A 174 4.66 -5.77 -11.96
C ILE A 174 4.41 -7.11 -12.64
N THR A 175 5.34 -7.50 -13.52
CA THR A 175 5.23 -8.73 -14.33
C THR A 175 6.10 -9.89 -13.86
N SER A 176 6.90 -9.70 -12.80
CA SER A 176 7.84 -10.71 -12.33
C SER A 176 8.08 -10.60 -10.83
N LEU A 177 8.65 -11.66 -10.23
CA LEU A 177 9.08 -11.63 -8.85
C LEU A 177 10.17 -10.57 -8.61
N GLU A 178 11.07 -10.37 -9.58
CA GLU A 178 12.14 -9.38 -9.47
C GLU A 178 11.56 -7.96 -9.38
N ASN A 179 10.59 -7.64 -10.24
CA ASN A 179 9.87 -6.36 -10.21
C ASN A 179 9.11 -6.18 -8.89
N LEU A 180 8.48 -7.24 -8.39
CA LEU A 180 7.76 -7.20 -7.11
C LEU A 180 8.71 -6.87 -5.95
N LEU A 181 9.88 -7.50 -5.92
CA LEU A 181 10.89 -7.26 -4.89
C LEU A 181 11.51 -5.87 -5.00
N GLU A 182 11.74 -5.37 -6.21
CA GLU A 182 12.27 -4.04 -6.44
C GLU A 182 11.28 -2.95 -5.99
N GLU A 183 10.01 -3.09 -6.35
CA GLU A 183 8.99 -2.13 -5.93
C GLU A 183 8.70 -2.25 -4.43
N ALA A 184 8.70 -3.45 -3.86
CA ALA A 184 8.62 -3.64 -2.40
C ALA A 184 9.78 -2.95 -1.66
N LYS A 185 11.00 -3.05 -2.19
CA LYS A 185 12.17 -2.36 -1.64
C LYS A 185 12.01 -0.84 -1.70
N LYS A 186 11.56 -0.30 -2.83
CA LYS A 186 11.33 1.14 -3.01
C LYS A 186 10.25 1.67 -2.05
N ARG A 187 9.16 0.92 -1.87
CA ARG A 187 8.11 1.24 -0.90
C ARG A 187 8.61 1.16 0.54
N LEU A 188 9.43 0.16 0.86
CA LEU A 188 10.10 0.07 2.16
C LEU A 188 10.94 1.33 2.41
N GLU A 189 11.77 1.75 1.45
CA GLU A 189 12.61 2.97 1.54
C GLU A 189 11.79 4.22 1.85
N GLN A 190 10.62 4.37 1.23
CA GLN A 190 9.70 5.48 1.50
C GLN A 190 9.09 5.43 2.91
N LYS A 191 8.88 4.22 3.45
CA LYS A 191 8.26 3.98 4.75
C LYS A 191 9.26 4.01 5.91
N ILE A 192 10.57 4.03 5.65
CA ILE A 192 11.61 4.15 6.69
C ILE A 192 11.33 5.37 7.58
N ASN A 193 11.50 5.22 8.90
CA ASN A 193 11.09 6.14 9.97
C ASN A 193 9.61 6.11 10.36
N SER A 194 8.82 5.25 9.71
CA SER A 194 7.41 4.96 10.01
C SER A 194 7.09 3.47 9.88
N LEU A 195 8.08 2.61 10.13
CA LEU A 195 7.92 1.16 10.00
C LEU A 195 7.18 0.58 11.21
N ASP A 196 6.25 -0.31 10.93
CA ASP A 196 5.57 -1.13 11.93
C ASP A 196 6.33 -2.47 12.14
N PRO A 197 6.09 -3.19 13.24
CA PRO A 197 6.73 -4.48 13.50
C PRO A 197 6.52 -5.52 12.40
N GLU A 198 5.39 -5.49 11.70
CA GLU A 198 5.11 -6.38 10.56
C GLU A 198 5.98 -6.02 9.35
N ASP A 199 6.19 -4.73 9.08
CA ASP A 199 7.11 -4.28 8.02
C ASP A 199 8.55 -4.74 8.29
N LEU A 200 8.98 -4.71 9.56
CA LEU A 200 10.31 -5.18 9.96
C LEU A 200 10.47 -6.70 9.79
N LYS A 201 9.41 -7.48 10.07
CA LYS A 201 9.38 -8.91 9.76
C LYS A 201 9.51 -9.17 8.27
N ALA A 202 8.69 -8.49 7.47
CA ALA A 202 8.72 -8.61 6.02
C ALA A 202 10.09 -8.21 5.46
N ALA A 203 10.65 -7.08 5.90
CA ALA A 203 11.97 -6.63 5.47
C ALA A 203 13.09 -7.61 5.83
N ASN A 204 13.01 -8.30 6.98
CA ASN A 204 13.96 -9.33 7.37
C ASN A 204 13.92 -10.55 6.45
N GLU A 205 12.73 -11.06 6.13
CA GLU A 205 12.56 -12.20 5.21
C GLU A 205 13.03 -11.85 3.79
N LEU A 206 12.88 -10.58 3.38
CA LEU A 206 13.39 -10.07 2.11
C LEU A 206 14.90 -9.74 2.12
N GLY A 207 15.58 -9.87 3.27
CA GLY A 207 17.01 -9.55 3.40
C GLY A 207 17.32 -8.05 3.29
N LEU A 208 16.36 -7.17 3.59
CA LEU A 208 16.47 -5.71 3.46
C LEU A 208 16.87 -5.00 4.76
N ASN A 209 17.30 -5.75 5.78
CA ASN A 209 17.68 -5.21 7.09
C ASN A 209 18.77 -4.14 7.02
N ASP A 210 19.79 -4.33 6.19
CA ASP A 210 20.91 -3.39 6.09
C ASP A 210 20.44 -2.00 5.59
N LEU A 211 19.41 -1.97 4.76
CA LEU A 211 18.80 -0.75 4.25
C LEU A 211 18.15 0.07 5.38
N ILE A 212 17.42 -0.60 6.27
CA ILE A 212 16.78 0.02 7.43
C ILE A 212 17.84 0.56 8.38
N GLN A 213 18.90 -0.21 8.63
CA GLN A 213 19.98 0.18 9.53
C GLN A 213 20.73 1.44 9.06
N GLN A 214 20.90 1.61 7.75
CA GLN A 214 21.62 2.75 7.17
C GLN A 214 20.75 4.02 7.10
N ASN A 215 19.46 3.87 6.78
CA ASN A 215 18.60 5.00 6.44
C ASN A 215 17.63 5.41 7.56
N SER A 216 17.36 4.55 8.53
CA SER A 216 16.47 4.90 9.65
C SER A 216 17.18 5.81 10.63
N ILE A 217 16.46 6.84 11.09
CA ILE A 217 16.86 7.75 12.17
C ILE A 217 16.31 7.24 13.51
N ARG A 218 15.33 6.32 13.48
CA ARG A 218 14.62 5.83 14.66
C ARG A 218 15.42 4.71 15.34
N PRO A 219 15.78 4.84 16.63
CA PRO A 219 16.57 3.82 17.32
C PRO A 219 15.88 2.45 17.36
N TRP A 220 14.56 2.41 17.52
CA TRP A 220 13.80 1.15 17.59
C TRP A 220 13.79 0.39 16.27
N GLU A 221 13.69 1.06 15.13
CA GLU A 221 13.77 0.42 13.80
C GLU A 221 15.16 -0.14 13.55
N GLN A 222 16.19 0.68 13.79
CA GLN A 222 17.59 0.28 13.63
C GLN A 222 17.93 -0.93 14.49
N MET A 223 17.66 -0.87 15.80
CA MET A 223 17.99 -1.96 16.71
C MET A 223 17.17 -3.21 16.43
N THR A 224 15.88 -3.07 16.10
CA THR A 224 15.06 -4.25 15.79
C THR A 224 15.59 -4.94 14.53
N SER A 225 15.93 -4.18 13.50
CA SER A 225 16.55 -4.73 12.29
C SER A 225 17.92 -5.39 12.57
N LYS A 226 18.77 -4.78 13.40
CA LYS A 226 20.04 -5.39 13.83
C LYS A 226 19.82 -6.72 14.56
N ALA A 227 18.89 -6.73 15.53
CA ALA A 227 18.58 -7.91 16.33
C ALA A 227 18.03 -9.06 15.47
N MET A 228 17.16 -8.74 14.51
CA MET A 228 16.63 -9.73 13.56
C MET A 228 17.72 -10.29 12.64
N ASN A 229 18.74 -9.49 12.30
CA ASN A 229 19.93 -9.95 11.58
C ASN A 229 20.97 -10.65 12.49
N ASN A 230 20.56 -11.14 13.67
CA ASN A 230 21.41 -11.80 14.67
C ASN A 230 22.60 -10.95 15.18
N GLN A 231 22.56 -9.62 15.03
CA GLN A 231 23.58 -8.73 15.58
C GLN A 231 23.29 -8.46 17.06
N ASP A 232 24.35 -8.25 17.85
CA ASP A 232 24.19 -7.95 19.28
C ASP A 232 23.80 -6.49 19.52
N VAL A 233 22.57 -6.28 20.00
CA VAL A 233 22.00 -4.96 20.32
C VAL A 233 22.13 -4.59 21.80
N THR A 234 22.83 -5.41 22.60
CA THR A 234 22.95 -5.19 24.04
C THR A 234 23.63 -3.86 24.38
N GLN A 235 24.62 -3.43 23.59
CA GLN A 235 25.27 -2.13 23.79
C GLN A 235 24.34 -0.97 23.44
N ASP A 236 23.69 -1.02 22.27
CA ASP A 236 22.74 0.01 21.82
C ASP A 236 21.61 0.22 22.86
N LEU A 237 21.08 -0.87 23.42
CA LEU A 237 20.03 -0.82 24.44
C LEU A 237 20.53 -0.26 25.78
N ASN A 238 21.76 -0.61 26.19
CA ASN A 238 22.37 -0.03 27.39
C ASN A 238 22.62 1.48 27.23
N ASP A 239 22.97 1.92 26.02
CA ASP A 239 23.22 3.33 25.74
C ASP A 239 21.91 4.14 25.76
N LEU A 240 20.81 3.58 25.23
CA LEU A 240 19.48 4.18 25.41
C LEU A 240 19.02 4.21 26.87
N LEU A 241 19.32 3.17 27.64
CA LEU A 241 19.01 3.14 29.05
C LEU A 241 19.77 4.22 29.84
N LYS A 242 21.00 4.56 29.41
CA LYS A 242 21.81 5.62 30.02
C LYS A 242 21.48 7.03 29.52
N SER A 243 21.04 7.17 28.27
CA SER A 243 20.69 8.47 27.67
C SER A 243 19.48 9.10 28.36
N GLY A 244 18.65 8.28 29.02
CA GLY A 244 17.46 8.73 29.73
C GLY A 244 16.26 8.96 28.81
N ASN A 245 16.34 8.60 27.52
CA ASN A 245 15.20 8.63 26.61
C ASN A 245 14.32 7.38 26.83
N LEU A 246 13.46 7.47 27.85
CA LEU A 246 12.56 6.39 28.24
C LEU A 246 11.56 6.01 27.13
N GLU A 247 11.11 6.98 26.33
CA GLU A 247 10.13 6.72 25.26
C GLU A 247 10.73 5.85 24.16
N ASP A 248 11.93 6.21 23.67
CA ASP A 248 12.65 5.43 22.66
C ASP A 248 12.99 4.03 23.18
N LEU A 249 13.37 3.91 24.45
CA LEU A 249 13.65 2.62 25.08
C LEU A 249 12.40 1.73 25.11
N ILE A 250 11.25 2.28 25.54
CA ILE A 250 9.98 1.55 25.59
C ILE A 250 9.55 1.11 24.19
N GLN A 251 9.63 2.00 23.19
CA GLN A 251 9.30 1.65 21.81
C GLN A 251 10.22 0.56 21.27
N SER A 252 11.51 0.65 21.55
CA SER A 252 12.48 -0.36 21.14
C SER A 252 12.17 -1.72 21.76
N MET A 253 11.84 -1.76 23.05
CA MET A 253 11.44 -3.00 23.72
C MET A 253 10.14 -3.57 23.17
N LYS A 254 9.16 -2.71 22.85
CA LYS A 254 7.90 -3.13 22.22
C LYS A 254 8.17 -3.79 20.87
N TYR A 255 8.92 -3.12 20.00
CA TYR A 255 9.25 -3.61 18.66
C TYR A 255 10.06 -4.91 18.70
N LEU A 256 11.08 -5.00 19.56
CA LEU A 256 11.86 -6.22 19.75
C LEU A 256 11.01 -7.39 20.25
N ASN A 257 10.00 -7.14 21.08
CA ASN A 257 9.08 -8.15 21.57
C ASN A 257 8.07 -8.60 20.49
N GLU A 258 7.46 -7.66 19.76
CA GLU A 258 6.46 -7.95 18.72
C GLU A 258 7.08 -8.64 17.49
N THR A 259 8.35 -8.34 17.19
CA THR A 259 9.13 -9.02 16.15
C THR A 259 9.70 -10.37 16.59
N GLY A 260 9.78 -10.64 17.90
CA GLY A 260 10.42 -11.85 18.42
C GLY A 260 11.95 -11.85 18.24
N ALA A 261 12.55 -10.70 17.93
CA ALA A 261 13.97 -10.56 17.66
C ALA A 261 14.86 -10.79 18.90
N LEU A 262 14.28 -10.69 20.10
CA LEU A 262 14.98 -10.88 21.36
C LEU A 262 14.40 -12.06 22.15
N SER A 263 15.26 -12.86 22.78
CA SER A 263 14.85 -13.90 23.71
C SER A 263 14.06 -13.32 24.90
N LYS A 264 13.05 -14.05 25.37
CA LYS A 264 12.22 -13.65 26.52
C LYS A 264 13.02 -13.33 27.78
N ASP A 265 14.11 -14.06 28.04
CA ASP A 265 14.95 -13.86 29.22
C ASP A 265 15.65 -12.48 29.19
N LYS A 266 16.30 -12.14 28.07
CA LYS A 266 16.91 -10.81 27.88
C LYS A 266 15.88 -9.68 27.97
N LEU A 267 14.68 -9.89 27.43
CA LEU A 267 13.59 -8.92 27.53
C LEU A 267 13.20 -8.70 29.00
N GLN A 268 13.12 -9.77 29.79
CA GLN A 268 12.78 -9.70 31.21
C GLN A 268 13.85 -8.96 32.03
N ASP A 269 15.13 -9.22 31.74
CA ASP A 269 16.24 -8.51 32.38
C ASP A 269 16.16 -7.01 32.11
N MET A 270 15.83 -6.60 30.89
CA MET A 270 15.63 -5.18 30.55
C MET A 270 14.41 -4.58 31.24
N LYS A 271 13.31 -5.32 31.34
CA LYS A 271 12.12 -4.89 32.11
C LYS A 271 12.44 -4.63 33.57
N ASN A 272 13.34 -5.42 34.16
CA ASN A 272 13.80 -5.19 35.53
C ASN A 272 14.63 -3.90 35.65
N GLN A 273 15.45 -3.56 34.64
CA GLN A 273 16.24 -2.33 34.63
C GLN A 273 15.40 -1.07 34.40
N LEU A 274 14.21 -1.18 33.77
CA LEU A 274 13.27 -0.05 33.63
C LEU A 274 12.80 0.52 34.97
N LYS A 275 12.83 -0.29 36.04
CA LYS A 275 12.42 0.11 37.39
C LYS A 275 13.04 1.43 37.84
N ASP A 276 14.33 1.61 37.55
CA ASP A 276 15.11 2.75 38.01
C ASP A 276 14.89 4.01 37.12
N GLN A 277 14.28 3.83 35.95
CA GLN A 277 13.99 4.91 35.00
C GLN A 277 12.57 5.48 35.14
N ILE A 278 11.63 4.69 35.69
CA ILE A 278 10.24 5.11 35.90
C ILE A 278 10.17 6.00 37.14
N LYS A 279 9.95 7.30 36.93
CA LYS A 279 9.96 8.31 38.01
C LYS A 279 8.58 8.83 38.38
N ASN A 280 7.56 8.68 37.53
CA ASN A 280 6.21 9.20 37.78
C ASN A 280 5.12 8.32 37.14
N LEU A 281 3.84 8.62 37.46
CA LEU A 281 2.66 7.87 37.03
C LEU A 281 2.46 7.91 35.52
N ASP A 282 2.78 9.01 34.85
CA ASP A 282 2.68 9.10 33.38
C ASP A 282 3.64 8.13 32.70
N GLN A 283 4.89 8.09 33.18
CA GLN A 283 5.91 7.17 32.68
C GLN A 283 5.53 5.72 32.97
N LEU A 284 5.01 5.43 34.17
CA LEU A 284 4.55 4.10 34.53
C LEU A 284 3.40 3.64 33.61
N PHE A 285 2.41 4.51 33.39
CA PHE A 285 1.28 4.23 32.51
C PHE A 285 1.69 4.01 31.06
N ASN A 286 2.53 4.89 30.51
CA ASN A 286 3.02 4.75 29.13
C ASN A 286 3.85 3.47 28.96
N THR A 287 4.66 3.12 29.96
CA THR A 287 5.42 1.87 29.94
C THR A 287 4.49 0.66 29.98
N ALA A 288 3.52 0.66 30.89
CA ALA A 288 2.57 -0.44 31.02
C ALA A 288 1.71 -0.64 29.77
N LYS A 289 1.27 0.48 29.17
CA LYS A 289 0.50 0.48 27.93
C LYS A 289 1.26 -0.11 26.76
N ASN A 290 2.52 0.27 26.56
CA ASN A 290 3.31 -0.20 25.42
C ASN A 290 3.85 -1.63 25.61
N LEU A 291 4.10 -2.06 26.84
CA LEU A 291 4.58 -3.41 27.13
C LEU A 291 3.45 -4.43 27.36
N GLY A 292 2.20 -3.97 27.53
CA GLY A 292 1.03 -4.81 27.84
C GLY A 292 0.99 -5.34 29.28
N GLU A 293 1.95 -4.98 30.11
CA GLU A 293 2.07 -5.40 31.52
C GLU A 293 2.75 -4.32 32.35
N THR A 294 2.54 -4.33 33.67
CA THR A 294 3.22 -3.36 34.54
C THR A 294 4.65 -3.82 34.87
N PRO A 295 5.68 -3.02 34.52
CA PRO A 295 7.05 -3.30 34.95
C PRO A 295 7.18 -3.14 36.47
N SER A 296 8.24 -3.69 37.07
CA SER A 296 8.52 -3.41 38.48
C SER A 296 8.84 -1.91 38.68
N PHE A 297 8.31 -1.29 39.73
CA PHE A 297 8.53 0.14 40.03
C PHE A 297 8.56 0.39 41.54
N ASP A 298 9.09 1.54 41.97
CA ASP A 298 9.02 2.01 43.36
C ASP A 298 7.79 2.91 43.56
N SER A 299 6.75 2.37 44.17
CA SER A 299 5.49 3.08 44.39
C SER A 299 5.65 4.38 45.17
N ASN A 300 6.54 4.43 46.17
CA ASN A 300 6.71 5.62 46.99
C ASN A 300 7.39 6.75 46.21
N SER A 301 8.46 6.42 45.49
CA SER A 301 9.19 7.37 44.64
C SER A 301 8.28 7.90 43.52
N VAL A 302 7.58 7.01 42.82
CA VAL A 302 6.69 7.35 41.70
C VAL A 302 5.56 8.28 42.13
N LEU A 303 4.88 7.96 43.25
CA LEU A 303 3.78 8.78 43.75
C LEU A 303 4.27 10.16 44.23
N GLN A 304 5.36 10.21 45.00
CA GLN A 304 5.91 11.48 45.49
C GLN A 304 6.34 12.41 44.35
N ASN A 305 6.99 11.88 43.32
CA ASN A 305 7.41 12.66 42.17
C ASN A 305 6.23 13.12 41.31
N SER A 306 5.19 12.29 41.19
CA SER A 306 3.97 12.65 40.44
C SER A 306 3.19 13.78 41.13
N MET A 307 3.11 13.72 42.46
CA MET A 307 2.46 14.77 43.28
C MET A 307 3.19 16.12 43.23
N LYS A 308 4.50 16.12 42.93
CA LYS A 308 5.30 17.35 42.74
C LYS A 308 5.12 17.97 41.35
N LYS A 309 4.74 17.17 40.35
CA LYS A 309 4.74 17.58 38.94
C LYS A 309 3.35 17.91 38.40
N ASN A 310 2.34 17.13 38.80
CA ASN A 310 0.99 17.17 38.23
C ASN A 310 -0.08 17.43 39.31
N SER A 311 -1.29 17.78 38.88
CA SER A 311 -2.44 17.98 39.78
C SER A 311 -2.90 16.68 40.42
N PHE A 312 -3.60 16.81 41.57
CA PHE A 312 -4.21 15.67 42.26
C PHE A 312 -5.17 14.90 41.35
N ASP A 313 -6.07 15.60 40.64
CA ASP A 313 -7.06 14.96 39.76
C ASP A 313 -6.40 14.15 38.64
N HIS A 314 -5.33 14.67 38.04
CA HIS A 314 -4.55 13.97 37.02
C HIS A 314 -3.92 12.70 37.59
N ASN A 315 -3.24 12.81 38.73
CA ASN A 315 -2.59 11.67 39.38
C ASN A 315 -3.60 10.62 39.86
N PHE A 316 -4.76 11.05 40.36
CA PHE A 316 -5.84 10.16 40.79
C PHE A 316 -6.44 9.41 39.60
N ASN A 317 -6.70 10.08 38.48
CA ASN A 317 -7.18 9.44 37.25
C ASN A 317 -6.16 8.45 36.68
N MET A 318 -4.87 8.80 36.71
CA MET A 318 -3.80 7.92 36.23
C MET A 318 -3.63 6.69 37.13
N ALA A 319 -3.62 6.87 38.45
CA ALA A 319 -3.59 5.77 39.40
C ALA A 319 -4.84 4.87 39.30
N ASN A 320 -6.02 5.46 39.08
CA ASN A 320 -7.24 4.69 38.84
C ASN A 320 -7.16 3.86 37.56
N SER A 321 -6.61 4.41 36.48
CA SER A 321 -6.42 3.68 35.23
C SER A 321 -5.41 2.55 35.41
N LEU A 322 -4.29 2.80 36.07
CA LEU A 322 -3.28 1.78 36.38
C LEU A 322 -3.85 0.65 37.23
N ASP A 323 -4.68 0.96 38.23
CA ASP A 323 -5.33 -0.04 39.07
C ASP A 323 -6.38 -0.86 38.33
N GLN A 324 -7.18 -0.23 37.46
CA GLN A 324 -8.23 -0.91 36.70
C GLN A 324 -7.66 -1.83 35.63
N TYR A 325 -6.68 -1.36 34.87
CA TYR A 325 -6.15 -2.09 33.72
C TYR A 325 -4.98 -3.02 34.07
N TYR A 326 -4.22 -2.71 35.12
CA TYR A 326 -3.01 -3.47 35.44
C TYR A 326 -2.85 -3.86 36.92
N GLY A 327 -3.82 -3.55 37.79
CA GLY A 327 -3.87 -4.07 39.16
C GLY A 327 -2.81 -3.52 40.13
N THR A 328 -2.33 -2.30 39.93
CA THR A 328 -1.20 -1.72 40.68
C THR A 328 -1.47 -1.28 42.12
N ASN A 329 -2.73 -1.16 42.53
CA ASN A 329 -3.20 -0.66 43.83
C ASN A 329 -2.62 0.70 44.29
N LEU A 330 -2.41 1.64 43.37
CA LEU A 330 -1.84 2.97 43.61
C LEU A 330 -2.85 4.02 44.09
N ARG A 331 -4.16 3.73 44.03
CA ARG A 331 -5.18 4.64 44.59
C ARG A 331 -5.15 4.73 46.10
N GLY A 332 -4.89 3.62 46.80
CA GLY A 332 -4.94 3.55 48.26
C GLY A 332 -4.05 4.60 48.95
N PRO A 333 -2.79 4.75 48.54
CA PRO A 333 -1.89 5.77 49.08
C PRO A 333 -2.20 7.24 48.69
N LEU A 334 -3.13 7.48 47.75
CA LEU A 334 -3.54 8.82 47.30
C LEU A 334 -4.85 9.31 47.96
N MET A 335 -5.58 8.43 48.65
CA MET A 335 -6.71 8.78 49.52
C MET A 335 -6.21 9.17 50.92
#